data_AF-A0A517W2D7-F1
#
_entry.id   AF-A0A517W2D7-F1
#
_cell.length_a   1.000
_cell.length_b   1.000
_cell.length_c   1.000
_cell.angle_alpha   90.00
_cell.angle_beta   90.00
_cell.angle_gamma   90.00
#
_symmetry.space_group_name_H-M   'P 1'
#
loop_
_entity.id
_entity.type
_entity.pdbx_description
1 polymer ?
#
loop_
_entity_poly.entity_id
_entity_poly.type
_entity_poly.pdbx_seq_one_letter_code
_entity_poly.pdbx_strand_id
1 'polypeptide(L)'
;MKKLSTFLTLLFLVGTLPLLSGCGKSKEQPGQSSAKPLGPAESMTVMIDGVSNQKMEAVWEFLPASYQTDINGLVKEFATKMDPEMYNGTFQTAQRLTKLLKDKKAYILKNQTIKGLPVPPDKVDQFWDPTISLLNTIVQSDISNLDKLKDFDGGKFLSTTGNQLAKSVISISDLIPTKENEPSFSEKMKQTKVTVVSTEGDTATIKIEAPGEEPKEETMVKVEGKWIPKNLADNWKSKMEEAHQKLAELTPEKVTAQKEQTLAGLKKMNEVLAQLENAKTEEEFNQTLTPIVAPVAMFAPMLMMQMGQSMMGAPQGGPMTLGGPQSLGESNAADPETVVTIVIDKKLSNAEQDPIIDELIKVVDGANILPNVVGETTVIRVSPVKNVEEFAKKIKFGKTTKVDPKTRSINVELAK
;
A
#
# COMPACT_ATOMS: atom_id res chain seq x y z
N MET A 1 7.83 -14.25 -0.87
CA MET A 1 8.43 -12.92 -0.61
C MET A 1 7.79 -11.72 -1.27
N LYS A 2 7.08 -11.80 -2.41
CA LYS A 2 6.17 -10.67 -2.73
C LYS A 2 5.23 -10.43 -1.54
N LYS A 3 4.67 -11.50 -0.96
CA LYS A 3 3.89 -11.42 0.27
C LYS A 3 4.66 -10.96 1.52
N LEU A 4 5.96 -11.23 1.68
CA LEU A 4 6.79 -10.82 2.83
C LEU A 4 7.23 -9.34 2.72
N SER A 5 7.66 -8.91 1.55
CA SER A 5 7.93 -7.50 1.21
C SER A 5 6.64 -6.67 1.26
N THR A 6 5.51 -7.22 0.78
CA THR A 6 4.17 -6.64 0.96
C THR A 6 3.74 -6.62 2.43
N PHE A 7 4.11 -7.61 3.26
CA PHE A 7 3.82 -7.60 4.70
C PHE A 7 4.62 -6.54 5.46
N LEU A 8 5.90 -6.34 5.09
CA LEU A 8 6.73 -5.27 5.61
C LEU A 8 6.17 -3.89 5.18
N THR A 9 5.66 -3.79 3.95
CA THR A 9 4.97 -2.59 3.46
C THR A 9 3.64 -2.36 4.19
N LEU A 10 2.93 -3.44 4.55
CA LEU A 10 1.64 -3.38 5.28
C LEU A 10 1.80 -2.89 6.72
N LEU A 11 2.96 -3.11 7.32
CA LEU A 11 3.23 -2.66 8.70
C LEU A 11 3.61 -1.18 8.79
N PHE A 12 4.16 -0.63 7.71
CA PHE A 12 4.38 0.81 7.54
C PHE A 12 3.09 1.56 7.15
N LEU A 13 1.98 0.85 6.94
CA LEU A 13 0.73 1.35 6.36
C LEU A 13 -0.25 1.94 7.39
N VAL A 14 0.18 2.12 8.64
CA VAL A 14 -0.62 2.79 9.69
C VAL A 14 -0.63 4.33 9.52
N GLY A 15 0.09 4.87 8.53
CA GLY A 15 0.07 6.29 8.18
C GLY A 15 0.06 6.53 6.67
N THR A 16 -0.85 5.92 5.90
CA THR A 16 -1.01 6.30 4.49
C THR A 16 -1.82 7.58 4.34
N LEU A 17 -1.12 8.72 4.45
CA LEU A 17 -1.45 9.91 3.67
C LEU A 17 -0.46 9.97 2.47
N PRO A 18 -0.96 10.12 1.23
CA PRO A 18 -0.16 10.15 -0.01
C PRO A 18 0.62 11.49 -0.11
N LEU A 19 1.56 11.67 -1.07
CA LEU A 19 2.25 12.98 -1.24
C LEU A 19 3.75 13.13 -1.70
N LEU A 20 4.33 12.32 -2.58
CA LEU A 20 5.37 12.76 -3.55
C LEU A 20 6.73 13.46 -3.18
N SER A 21 7.74 13.07 -3.97
CA SER A 21 9.21 13.20 -3.98
C SER A 21 9.91 14.57 -3.95
N GLY A 22 11.07 14.67 -3.27
CA GLY A 22 12.19 15.51 -3.75
C GLY A 22 13.30 15.98 -2.77
N CYS A 23 14.48 15.32 -2.84
CA CYS A 23 15.89 15.76 -2.65
C CYS A 23 16.30 16.94 -1.72
N GLY A 24 17.23 16.74 -0.75
CA GLY A 24 18.01 17.87 -0.17
C GLY A 24 18.99 17.85 1.05
N LYS A 25 19.53 16.74 1.63
CA LYS A 25 20.80 16.65 2.49
C LYS A 25 20.87 17.29 3.92
N SER A 26 21.71 16.64 4.75
CA SER A 26 21.57 16.38 6.21
C SER A 26 22.75 16.84 7.10
N LYS A 27 22.60 16.78 8.45
CA LYS A 27 23.66 16.62 9.49
C LYS A 27 23.16 15.80 10.70
N GLU A 28 24.02 14.94 11.27
CA GLU A 28 23.76 13.87 12.27
C GLU A 28 23.81 14.28 13.76
N GLN A 29 23.13 13.51 14.63
CA GLN A 29 23.49 13.28 16.06
C GLN A 29 22.91 11.95 16.63
N PRO A 30 23.42 11.42 17.78
CA PRO A 30 23.60 9.98 18.04
C PRO A 30 22.69 9.34 19.11
N GLY A 31 22.53 8.01 19.02
CA GLY A 31 22.02 7.14 20.11
C GLY A 31 21.85 5.67 19.68
N GLN A 32 22.85 4.82 19.92
CA GLN A 32 22.90 3.42 19.48
C GLN A 32 22.84 2.46 20.68
N SER A 33 21.96 1.44 20.62
CA SER A 33 21.82 0.37 21.61
C SER A 33 22.76 -0.81 21.32
N SER A 34 23.26 -1.43 22.39
CA SER A 34 24.37 -2.40 22.47
C SER A 34 23.93 -3.86 22.31
N ALA A 35 23.60 -4.29 21.10
CA ALA A 35 23.50 -5.72 20.75
C ALA A 35 24.67 -6.12 19.83
N LYS A 36 25.10 -7.39 19.89
CA LYS A 36 26.12 -7.93 18.99
C LYS A 36 25.70 -7.66 17.53
N PRO A 37 26.57 -7.12 16.67
CA PRO A 37 26.21 -6.83 15.28
C PRO A 37 25.82 -8.13 14.57
N LEU A 38 24.59 -8.18 14.05
CA LEU A 38 24.09 -9.33 13.29
C LEU A 38 24.72 -9.36 11.90
N GLY A 39 24.90 -10.57 11.33
CA GLY A 39 25.27 -10.74 9.93
C GLY A 39 24.11 -10.40 8.96
N PRO A 40 24.35 -10.26 7.65
CA PRO A 40 23.32 -9.85 6.69
C PRO A 40 22.14 -10.84 6.57
N ALA A 41 22.43 -12.14 6.52
CA ALA A 41 21.39 -13.16 6.54
C ALA A 41 20.68 -13.23 7.89
N GLU A 42 21.42 -13.11 8.99
CA GLU A 42 20.89 -13.15 10.36
C GLU A 42 19.93 -11.99 10.62
N SER A 43 20.26 -10.77 10.18
CA SER A 43 19.37 -9.61 10.28
C SER A 43 18.02 -9.85 9.60
N MET A 44 18.03 -10.44 8.39
CA MET A 44 16.81 -10.76 7.65
C MET A 44 16.03 -11.90 8.32
N THR A 45 16.71 -12.95 8.79
CA THR A 45 16.08 -14.07 9.49
C THR A 45 15.39 -13.60 10.78
N VAL A 46 16.06 -12.80 11.61
CA VAL A 46 15.47 -12.27 12.86
C VAL A 46 14.21 -11.45 12.58
N MET A 47 14.22 -10.63 11.53
CA MET A 47 13.03 -9.87 11.13
C MET A 47 11.89 -10.78 10.67
N ILE A 48 12.17 -11.78 9.80
CA ILE A 48 11.19 -12.75 9.32
C ILE A 48 10.59 -13.55 10.48
N ASP A 49 11.45 -14.03 11.39
CA ASP A 49 11.05 -14.77 12.57
C ASP A 49 10.16 -13.91 13.47
N GLY A 50 10.53 -12.65 13.70
CA GLY A 50 9.70 -11.71 14.45
C GLY A 50 8.30 -11.57 13.86
N VAL A 51 8.20 -11.31 12.55
CA VAL A 51 6.91 -11.21 11.85
C VAL A 51 6.11 -12.50 11.97
N SER A 52 6.75 -13.65 11.74
CA SER A 52 6.09 -14.97 11.80
C SER A 52 5.58 -15.32 13.20
N ASN A 53 6.22 -14.79 14.24
CA ASN A 53 5.88 -14.98 15.63
C ASN A 53 5.06 -13.82 16.22
N GLN A 54 4.51 -12.92 15.37
CA GLN A 54 3.68 -11.79 15.80
C GLN A 54 4.42 -10.83 16.75
N LYS A 55 5.74 -10.70 16.58
CA LYS A 55 6.65 -9.79 17.30
C LYS A 55 7.16 -8.71 16.35
N MET A 56 6.29 -7.74 16.12
CA MET A 56 6.50 -6.65 15.19
C MET A 56 7.55 -5.64 15.65
N GLU A 57 7.93 -5.65 16.92
CA GLU A 57 9.12 -4.93 17.39
C GLU A 57 10.38 -5.31 16.61
N ALA A 58 10.49 -6.55 16.10
CA ALA A 58 11.62 -6.98 15.28
C ALA A 58 11.73 -6.17 13.98
N VAL A 59 10.62 -5.68 13.43
CA VAL A 59 10.63 -4.80 12.25
C VAL A 59 11.18 -3.42 12.62
N TRP A 60 10.85 -2.92 13.80
CA TRP A 60 11.44 -1.66 14.30
C TRP A 60 12.93 -1.80 14.55
N GLU A 61 13.33 -2.86 15.25
CA GLU A 61 14.71 -3.17 15.61
C GLU A 61 15.57 -3.47 14.39
N PHE A 62 14.98 -3.91 13.27
CA PHE A 62 15.68 -4.07 12.01
C PHE A 62 16.20 -2.74 11.45
N LEU A 63 15.51 -1.62 11.69
CA LEU A 63 15.84 -0.31 11.09
C LEU A 63 17.04 0.37 11.78
N PRO A 64 17.90 1.10 11.03
CA PRO A 64 18.91 2.00 11.59
C PRO A 64 18.33 3.04 12.55
N ALA A 65 19.14 3.59 13.45
CA ALA A 65 18.68 4.54 14.46
C ALA A 65 18.22 5.87 13.82
N SER A 66 18.89 6.32 12.75
CA SER A 66 18.41 7.48 11.97
C SER A 66 17.04 7.22 11.37
N TYR A 67 16.80 6.03 10.83
CA TYR A 67 15.52 5.72 10.17
C TYR A 67 14.37 5.69 11.18
N GLN A 68 14.62 5.11 12.36
CA GLN A 68 13.68 5.16 13.48
C GLN A 68 13.36 6.60 13.91
N THR A 69 14.40 7.44 13.95
CA THR A 69 14.27 8.87 14.30
C THR A 69 13.45 9.61 13.26
N ASP A 70 13.72 9.39 11.97
CA ASP A 70 12.98 10.01 10.85
C ASP A 70 11.49 9.66 10.92
N ILE A 71 11.14 8.38 11.09
CA ILE A 71 9.74 7.94 11.20
C ILE A 71 9.04 8.61 12.39
N ASN A 72 9.66 8.59 13.57
CA ASN A 72 9.10 9.21 14.76
C ASN A 72 8.95 10.72 14.57
N GLY A 73 9.96 11.38 14.00
CA GLY A 73 9.93 12.80 13.69
C GLY A 73 8.78 13.17 12.75
N LEU A 74 8.58 12.38 11.69
CA LEU A 74 7.50 12.57 10.72
C LEU A 74 6.12 12.51 11.38
N VAL A 75 5.86 11.49 12.19
CA VAL A 75 4.56 11.31 12.85
C VAL A 75 4.30 12.45 13.84
N LYS A 76 5.33 12.87 14.57
CA LYS A 76 5.23 13.99 15.51
C LYS A 76 4.98 15.31 14.78
N GLU A 77 5.68 15.56 13.66
CA GLU A 77 5.46 16.75 12.84
C GLU A 77 4.02 16.78 12.30
N PHE A 78 3.53 15.66 11.76
CA PHE A 78 2.12 15.53 11.38
C PHE A 78 1.18 15.92 12.52
N ALA A 79 1.43 15.41 13.73
CA ALA A 79 0.60 15.70 14.89
C ALA A 79 0.54 17.19 15.25
N THR A 80 1.61 17.95 14.98
CA THR A 80 1.62 19.40 15.22
C THR A 80 0.80 20.21 14.22
N LYS A 81 0.56 19.66 13.03
CA LYS A 81 -0.12 20.35 11.92
C LYS A 81 -1.62 20.12 11.90
N MET A 82 -2.09 19.03 12.52
CA MET A 82 -3.49 18.65 12.48
C MET A 82 -4.31 19.35 13.56
N ASP A 83 -5.59 19.57 13.24
CA ASP A 83 -6.55 20.06 14.23
C ASP A 83 -7.05 18.91 15.14
N PRO A 84 -7.03 19.08 16.47
CA PRO A 84 -7.41 18.04 17.42
C PRO A 84 -8.89 17.64 17.32
N GLU A 85 -9.79 18.58 17.03
CA GLU A 85 -11.21 18.31 16.92
C GLU A 85 -11.50 17.45 15.67
N MET A 86 -10.91 17.83 14.54
CA MET A 86 -11.00 17.06 13.30
C MET A 86 -10.42 15.65 13.45
N TYR A 87 -9.19 15.55 13.98
CA TYR A 87 -8.47 14.30 14.08
C TYR A 87 -9.13 13.34 15.08
N ASN A 88 -9.35 13.81 16.32
CA ASN A 88 -9.94 12.99 17.36
C ASN A 88 -11.41 12.67 17.05
N GLY A 89 -12.17 13.61 16.47
CA GLY A 89 -13.55 13.38 16.05
C GLY A 89 -13.68 12.26 14.99
N THR A 90 -12.68 12.15 14.11
CA THR A 90 -12.61 11.06 13.12
C THR A 90 -12.47 9.71 13.82
N PHE A 91 -11.54 9.58 14.77
CA PHE A 91 -11.35 8.34 15.51
C PHE A 91 -12.51 8.02 16.46
N GLN A 92 -13.12 9.01 17.10
CA GLN A 92 -14.33 8.80 17.91
C GLN A 92 -15.48 8.23 17.07
N THR A 93 -15.67 8.77 15.86
CA THR A 93 -16.68 8.26 14.92
C THR A 93 -16.34 6.84 14.46
N ALA A 94 -15.07 6.56 14.17
CA ALA A 94 -14.61 5.21 13.80
C ALA A 94 -14.75 4.19 14.95
N GLN A 95 -14.49 4.58 16.20
CA GLN A 95 -14.74 3.77 17.39
C GLN A 95 -16.22 3.42 17.52
N ARG A 96 -17.09 4.42 17.32
CA ARG A 96 -18.54 4.26 17.35
C ARG A 96 -19.03 3.33 16.26
N LEU A 97 -18.56 3.50 15.02
CA LEU A 97 -18.85 2.57 13.91
C LEU A 97 -18.37 1.14 14.23
N THR A 98 -17.15 0.98 14.73
CA THR A 98 -16.59 -0.35 15.07
C THR A 98 -17.44 -1.03 16.15
N LYS A 99 -17.87 -0.27 17.16
CA LYS A 99 -18.79 -0.75 18.18
C LYS A 99 -20.14 -1.16 17.60
N LEU A 100 -20.72 -0.34 16.71
CA LEU A 100 -21.97 -0.66 16.03
C LEU A 100 -21.85 -1.98 15.23
N LEU A 101 -20.78 -2.14 14.46
CA LEU A 101 -20.52 -3.36 13.68
C LEU A 101 -20.41 -4.61 14.56
N LYS A 102 -19.82 -4.45 15.76
CA LYS A 102 -19.76 -5.51 16.77
C LYS A 102 -21.15 -5.82 17.35
N ASP A 103 -21.81 -4.80 17.88
CA ASP A 103 -23.04 -4.93 18.67
C ASP A 103 -24.26 -5.33 17.81
N LYS A 104 -24.28 -4.88 16.54
CA LYS A 104 -25.39 -5.14 15.59
C LYS A 104 -25.05 -6.19 14.53
N LYS A 105 -23.99 -6.99 14.72
CA LYS A 105 -23.59 -8.10 13.80
C LYS A 105 -24.80 -8.90 13.32
N ALA A 106 -25.65 -9.34 14.24
CA ALA A 106 -26.82 -10.16 13.90
C ALA A 106 -27.83 -9.44 12.99
N TYR A 107 -28.03 -8.13 13.16
CA TYR A 107 -28.95 -7.36 12.32
C TYR A 107 -28.33 -7.15 10.93
N ILE A 108 -27.03 -6.85 10.89
CA ILE A 108 -26.27 -6.65 9.66
C ILE A 108 -26.26 -7.92 8.81
N LEU A 109 -25.89 -9.08 9.39
CA LEU A 109 -25.80 -10.34 8.65
C LEU A 109 -27.17 -10.87 8.18
N LYS A 110 -28.27 -10.40 8.76
CA LYS A 110 -29.61 -10.74 8.31
C LYS A 110 -30.12 -9.88 7.16
N ASN A 111 -29.51 -8.70 6.94
CA ASN A 111 -29.90 -7.78 5.87
C ASN A 111 -29.89 -8.47 4.50
N GLN A 112 -30.99 -8.34 3.75
CA GLN A 112 -31.17 -9.04 2.47
C GLN A 112 -30.19 -8.57 1.39
N THR A 113 -29.81 -7.29 1.40
CA THR A 113 -28.83 -6.75 0.47
C THR A 113 -27.44 -7.32 0.73
N ILE A 114 -27.07 -7.53 2.00
CA ILE A 114 -25.80 -8.17 2.37
C ILE A 114 -25.80 -9.66 2.01
N LYS A 115 -26.91 -10.37 2.24
CA LYS A 115 -27.05 -11.77 1.80
C LYS A 115 -27.03 -11.94 0.28
N GLY A 116 -27.45 -10.90 -0.45
CA GLY A 116 -27.42 -10.86 -1.91
C GLY A 116 -26.06 -10.57 -2.52
N LEU A 117 -25.02 -10.31 -1.70
CA LEU A 117 -23.66 -10.14 -2.20
C LEU A 117 -23.13 -11.45 -2.81
N PRO A 118 -22.23 -11.39 -3.80
CA PRO A 118 -21.63 -12.57 -4.43
C PRO A 118 -20.56 -13.23 -3.53
N VAL A 119 -20.85 -13.35 -2.23
CA VAL A 119 -20.00 -13.95 -1.19
C VAL A 119 -20.86 -14.88 -0.34
N PRO A 120 -20.43 -16.13 -0.10
CA PRO A 120 -21.18 -17.05 0.76
C PRO A 120 -21.42 -16.47 2.17
N PRO A 121 -22.66 -16.51 2.72
CA PRO A 121 -22.96 -15.92 4.02
C PRO A 121 -22.14 -16.49 5.19
N ASP A 122 -21.81 -17.78 5.13
CA ASP A 122 -20.93 -18.45 6.10
C ASP A 122 -19.51 -17.86 6.08
N LYS A 123 -19.02 -17.46 4.90
CA LYS A 123 -17.74 -16.77 4.78
C LYS A 123 -17.81 -15.37 5.37
N VAL A 124 -18.87 -14.62 5.09
CA VAL A 124 -19.05 -13.29 5.70
C VAL A 124 -19.03 -13.37 7.22
N ASP A 125 -19.70 -14.38 7.81
CA ASP A 125 -19.69 -14.59 9.26
C ASP A 125 -18.31 -14.98 9.80
N GLN A 126 -17.60 -15.90 9.13
CA GLN A 126 -16.24 -16.33 9.51
C GLN A 126 -15.24 -15.16 9.55
N PHE A 127 -15.30 -14.24 8.57
CA PHE A 127 -14.39 -13.09 8.49
C PHE A 127 -14.83 -11.91 9.37
N TRP A 128 -16.06 -11.91 9.89
CA TRP A 128 -16.62 -10.76 10.61
C TRP A 128 -15.80 -10.40 11.85
N ASP A 129 -15.70 -11.32 12.81
CA ASP A 129 -15.10 -11.02 14.12
C ASP A 129 -13.59 -10.71 14.02
N PRO A 130 -12.79 -11.43 13.21
CA PRO A 130 -11.39 -11.05 12.96
C PRO A 130 -11.24 -9.65 12.34
N THR A 131 -12.14 -9.27 11.42
CA THR A 131 -12.12 -7.93 10.80
C THR A 131 -12.49 -6.84 11.81
N ILE A 132 -13.50 -7.07 12.64
CA ILE A 132 -13.88 -6.12 13.69
C ILE A 132 -12.77 -6.02 14.75
N SER A 133 -12.09 -7.11 15.08
CA SER A 133 -10.92 -7.11 15.96
C SER A 133 -9.78 -6.24 15.41
N LEU A 134 -9.50 -6.36 14.11
CA LEU A 134 -8.50 -5.53 13.43
C LEU A 134 -8.87 -4.04 13.52
N LEU A 135 -10.10 -3.68 13.15
CA LEU A 135 -10.59 -2.30 13.26
C LEU A 135 -10.51 -1.78 14.69
N ASN A 136 -10.97 -2.58 15.66
CA ASN A 136 -10.95 -2.23 17.06
C ASN A 136 -9.53 -1.98 17.58
N THR A 137 -8.55 -2.76 17.13
CA THR A 137 -7.13 -2.56 17.47
C THR A 137 -6.64 -1.20 16.99
N ILE A 138 -6.96 -0.81 15.75
CA ILE A 138 -6.55 0.47 15.16
C ILE A 138 -7.17 1.64 15.94
N VAL A 139 -8.49 1.62 16.12
CA VAL A 139 -9.22 2.75 16.72
C VAL A 139 -8.99 2.89 18.23
N GLN A 140 -8.39 1.90 18.89
CA GLN A 140 -7.97 1.96 20.30
C GLN A 140 -6.46 2.22 20.47
N SER A 141 -5.70 2.26 19.39
CA SER A 141 -4.24 2.42 19.44
C SER A 141 -3.79 3.83 19.76
N ASP A 142 -2.49 4.01 20.00
CA ASP A 142 -1.93 5.33 20.29
C ASP A 142 -2.05 6.31 19.11
N ILE A 143 -2.26 5.84 17.88
CA ILE A 143 -2.49 6.73 16.73
C ILE A 143 -3.88 7.37 16.77
N SER A 144 -4.83 6.82 17.53
CA SER A 144 -6.23 7.27 17.49
C SER A 144 -6.45 8.59 18.21
N ASN A 145 -5.39 9.18 18.77
CA ASN A 145 -5.45 10.38 19.58
C ASN A 145 -4.28 11.29 19.19
N LEU A 146 -4.60 12.53 18.84
CA LEU A 146 -3.61 13.47 18.34
C LEU A 146 -2.54 13.82 19.39
N ASP A 147 -2.91 13.91 20.66
CA ASP A 147 -1.93 14.22 21.72
C ASP A 147 -0.95 13.08 21.93
N LYS A 148 -1.42 11.82 21.87
CA LYS A 148 -0.53 10.66 21.89
C LYS A 148 0.42 10.61 20.70
N LEU A 149 -0.01 11.09 19.53
CA LEU A 149 0.87 11.15 18.36
C LEU A 149 2.03 12.15 18.50
N LYS A 150 1.88 13.20 19.32
CA LYS A 150 2.97 14.15 19.60
C LYS A 150 4.13 13.48 20.35
N ASP A 151 3.83 12.44 21.12
CA ASP A 151 4.80 11.60 21.83
C ASP A 151 4.96 10.23 21.17
N PHE A 152 4.66 10.10 19.87
CA PHE A 152 4.70 8.83 19.17
C PHE A 152 6.07 8.14 19.28
N ASP A 153 6.02 6.84 19.51
CA ASP A 153 7.17 5.93 19.52
C ASP A 153 6.81 4.69 18.71
N GLY A 154 7.44 4.56 17.54
CA GLY A 154 7.19 3.44 16.62
C GLY A 154 7.57 2.07 17.20
N GLY A 155 8.57 1.99 18.07
CA GLY A 155 8.96 0.74 18.72
C GLY A 155 7.91 0.29 19.74
N LYS A 156 7.42 1.22 20.57
CA LYS A 156 6.31 0.96 21.48
C LYS A 156 5.03 0.63 20.72
N PHE A 157 4.73 1.37 19.65
CA PHE A 157 3.55 1.11 18.82
C PHE A 157 3.60 -0.30 18.22
N LEU A 158 4.73 -0.71 17.63
CA LEU A 158 4.86 -2.02 17.00
C LEU A 158 4.87 -3.16 18.04
N SER A 159 5.56 -3.01 19.17
CA SER A 159 5.55 -4.00 20.26
C SER A 159 4.19 -4.18 20.94
N THR A 160 3.25 -3.24 20.77
CA THR A 160 1.91 -3.29 21.37
C THR A 160 0.84 -3.49 20.30
N THR A 161 0.46 -2.41 19.63
CA THR A 161 -0.58 -2.41 18.59
C THR A 161 -0.14 -3.26 17.40
N GLY A 162 1.11 -3.15 16.95
CA GLY A 162 1.64 -3.94 15.83
C GLY A 162 1.48 -5.45 16.04
N ASN A 163 1.77 -5.94 17.25
CA ASN A 163 1.60 -7.36 17.61
C ASN A 163 0.14 -7.81 17.52
N GLN A 164 -0.80 -6.99 17.98
CA GLN A 164 -2.23 -7.26 17.87
C GLN A 164 -2.74 -7.23 16.43
N LEU A 165 -2.24 -6.29 15.61
CA LEU A 165 -2.54 -6.22 14.18
C LEU A 165 -2.01 -7.47 13.45
N ALA A 166 -0.76 -7.87 13.71
CA ALA A 166 -0.17 -9.07 13.11
C ALA A 166 -0.98 -10.33 13.45
N LYS A 167 -1.41 -10.47 14.70
CA LYS A 167 -2.30 -11.57 15.12
C LYS A 167 -3.63 -11.55 14.36
N SER A 168 -4.25 -10.39 14.19
CA SER A 168 -5.50 -10.24 13.46
C SER A 168 -5.34 -10.58 11.97
N VAL A 169 -4.26 -10.11 11.35
CA VAL A 169 -3.93 -10.41 9.95
C VAL A 169 -3.67 -11.91 9.74
N ILE A 170 -2.93 -12.56 10.63
CA ILE A 170 -2.71 -14.01 10.55
C ILE A 170 -4.04 -14.77 10.68
N SER A 171 -4.87 -14.39 11.65
CA SER A 171 -6.20 -14.99 11.84
C SER A 171 -7.08 -14.86 10.59
N ILE A 172 -7.04 -13.72 9.91
CA ILE A 172 -7.74 -13.52 8.63
C ILE A 172 -7.10 -14.37 7.53
N SER A 173 -5.78 -14.45 7.48
CA SER A 173 -5.06 -15.19 6.43
C SER A 173 -5.31 -16.70 6.50
N ASP A 174 -5.46 -17.26 7.71
CA ASP A 174 -5.71 -18.69 7.93
C ASP A 174 -7.13 -19.09 7.50
N LEU A 175 -8.06 -18.13 7.38
CA LEU A 175 -9.42 -18.36 6.86
C LEU A 175 -9.49 -18.39 5.33
N ILE A 176 -8.44 -17.92 4.63
CA ILE A 176 -8.37 -17.93 3.18
C ILE A 176 -7.94 -19.33 2.74
N PRO A 177 -8.76 -20.05 1.94
CA PRO A 177 -8.40 -21.37 1.45
C PRO A 177 -7.07 -21.33 0.69
N THR A 178 -6.13 -22.19 1.07
CA THR A 178 -4.94 -22.46 0.27
C THR A 178 -5.25 -23.53 -0.78
N LYS A 179 -4.48 -23.54 -1.88
CA LYS A 179 -4.52 -24.68 -2.80
C LYS A 179 -4.08 -25.94 -2.06
N GLU A 180 -4.64 -27.07 -2.46
CA GLU A 180 -4.26 -28.38 -1.91
C GLU A 180 -2.73 -28.55 -1.97
N ASN A 181 -2.11 -28.89 -0.83
CA ASN A 181 -0.66 -29.01 -0.63
C ASN A 181 0.18 -27.71 -0.66
N GLU A 182 -0.42 -26.52 -0.68
CA GLU A 182 0.34 -25.28 -0.44
C GLU A 182 0.37 -24.93 1.06
N PRO A 183 1.56 -24.69 1.65
CA PRO A 183 1.66 -24.22 3.02
C PRO A 183 0.97 -22.85 3.17
N SER A 184 0.34 -22.64 4.32
CA SER A 184 -0.24 -21.37 4.71
C SER A 184 0.79 -20.24 4.71
N PHE A 185 0.33 -18.99 4.72
CA PHE A 185 1.22 -17.85 4.78
C PHE A 185 2.17 -17.93 5.98
N SER A 186 1.66 -18.29 7.16
CA SER A 186 2.45 -18.43 8.39
C SER A 186 3.47 -19.57 8.30
N GLU A 187 3.12 -20.70 7.69
CA GLU A 187 4.04 -21.83 7.48
C GLU A 187 5.14 -21.48 6.48
N LYS A 188 4.81 -20.81 5.36
CA LYS A 188 5.79 -20.34 4.38
C LYS A 188 6.85 -19.44 5.02
N MET A 189 6.42 -18.53 5.89
CA MET A 189 7.30 -17.63 6.63
C MET A 189 8.28 -18.41 7.54
N LYS A 190 7.76 -19.35 8.33
CA LYS A 190 8.57 -20.18 9.26
C LYS A 190 9.56 -21.09 8.55
N GLN A 191 9.25 -21.49 7.32
CA GLN A 191 10.11 -22.34 6.49
C GLN A 191 11.04 -21.53 5.57
N THR A 192 10.96 -20.20 5.61
CA THR A 192 11.82 -19.35 4.77
C THR A 192 13.26 -19.42 5.28
N LYS A 193 14.18 -19.77 4.38
CA LYS A 193 15.61 -19.85 4.67
C LYS A 193 16.33 -18.67 4.03
N VAL A 194 17.21 -18.04 4.80
CA VAL A 194 18.09 -16.98 4.31
C VAL A 194 19.54 -17.44 4.42
N THR A 195 20.30 -17.31 3.33
CA THR A 195 21.72 -17.67 3.26
C THR A 195 22.53 -16.54 2.65
N VAL A 196 23.78 -16.39 3.06
CA VAL A 196 24.71 -15.44 2.43
C VAL A 196 25.29 -16.08 1.16
N VAL A 197 25.20 -15.39 0.03
CA VAL A 197 25.81 -15.77 -1.25
C VAL A 197 27.21 -15.17 -1.36
N SER A 198 27.34 -13.88 -1.08
CA SER A 198 28.62 -13.16 -1.08
C SER A 198 28.62 -12.04 -0.05
N THR A 199 29.81 -11.62 0.38
CA THR A 199 30.00 -10.46 1.26
C THR A 199 31.26 -9.73 0.84
N GLU A 200 31.11 -8.44 0.56
CA GLU A 200 32.14 -7.54 0.08
C GLU A 200 32.08 -6.25 0.91
N GLY A 201 32.91 -6.18 1.96
CA GLY A 201 32.95 -5.04 2.89
C GLY A 201 31.58 -4.79 3.55
N ASP A 202 30.98 -3.65 3.23
CA ASP A 202 29.67 -3.22 3.75
C ASP A 202 28.50 -3.53 2.81
N THR A 203 28.71 -4.41 1.82
CA THR A 203 27.67 -4.96 0.94
C THR A 203 27.66 -6.49 1.03
N ALA A 204 26.49 -7.10 0.93
CA ALA A 204 26.35 -8.55 0.88
C ALA A 204 25.18 -8.95 -0.01
N THR A 205 25.30 -10.05 -0.74
CA THR A 205 24.16 -10.66 -1.43
C THR A 205 23.65 -11.80 -0.58
N ILE A 206 22.36 -11.77 -0.24
CA ILE A 206 21.68 -12.87 0.44
C ILE A 206 20.74 -13.57 -0.54
N LYS A 207 20.60 -14.88 -0.39
CA LYS A 207 19.61 -15.70 -1.08
C LYS A 207 18.51 -16.07 -0.08
N ILE A 208 17.27 -15.88 -0.49
CA ILE A 208 16.10 -16.19 0.31
C ILE A 208 15.26 -17.24 -0.42
N GLU A 209 14.96 -18.32 0.28
CA GLU A 209 14.28 -19.51 -0.23
C GLU A 209 13.01 -19.73 0.58
N ALA A 210 11.84 -19.58 -0.04
CA ALA A 210 10.54 -19.81 0.60
C ALA A 210 9.78 -20.94 -0.11
N PRO A 211 9.03 -21.80 0.60
CA PRO A 211 8.31 -22.90 -0.02
C PRO A 211 7.32 -22.45 -1.10
N GLY A 212 7.40 -23.08 -2.27
CA GLY A 212 6.54 -22.79 -3.42
C GLY A 212 6.87 -21.47 -4.13
N GLU A 213 8.02 -20.86 -3.85
CA GLU A 213 8.53 -19.69 -4.58
C GLU A 213 9.93 -19.97 -5.12
N GLU A 214 10.24 -19.35 -6.27
CA GLU A 214 11.61 -19.36 -6.78
C GLU A 214 12.54 -18.62 -5.80
N PRO A 215 13.74 -19.16 -5.53
CA PRO A 215 14.74 -18.46 -4.75
C PRO A 215 15.05 -17.08 -5.30
N LYS A 216 15.28 -16.11 -4.42
CA LYS A 216 15.63 -14.75 -4.83
C LYS A 216 16.89 -14.30 -4.15
N GLU A 217 17.72 -13.60 -4.90
CA GLU A 217 18.86 -12.90 -4.38
C GLU A 217 18.48 -11.44 -4.11
N GLU A 218 18.87 -10.93 -2.94
CA GLU A 218 18.65 -9.56 -2.50
C GLU A 218 20.00 -8.98 -2.05
N THR A 219 20.33 -7.78 -2.53
CA THR A 219 21.51 -7.07 -2.07
C THR A 219 21.21 -6.34 -0.77
N MET A 220 22.06 -6.52 0.23
CA MET A 220 22.04 -5.87 1.53
C MET A 220 23.22 -4.91 1.63
N VAL A 221 23.03 -3.79 2.32
CA VAL A 221 24.08 -2.82 2.63
C VAL A 221 24.07 -2.51 4.13
N LYS A 222 25.24 -2.21 4.69
CA LYS A 222 25.36 -1.83 6.10
C LYS A 222 25.12 -0.33 6.28
N VAL A 223 24.13 0.02 7.08
CA VAL A 223 23.80 1.39 7.48
C VAL A 223 23.77 1.44 9.00
N GLU A 224 24.64 2.26 9.61
CA GLU A 224 24.75 2.41 11.07
C GLU A 224 24.88 1.06 11.81
N GLY A 225 25.70 0.16 11.27
CA GLY A 225 25.92 -1.16 11.86
C GLY A 225 24.80 -2.18 11.65
N LYS A 226 23.72 -1.84 10.93
CA LYS A 226 22.62 -2.75 10.58
C LYS A 226 22.60 -3.07 9.10
N TRP A 227 22.28 -4.32 8.75
CA TRP A 227 22.13 -4.75 7.36
C TRP A 227 20.71 -4.50 6.87
N ILE A 228 20.58 -3.69 5.83
CA ILE A 228 19.31 -3.25 5.25
C ILE A 228 19.29 -3.58 3.76
N PRO A 229 18.13 -3.94 3.16
CA PRO A 229 18.04 -4.12 1.73
C PRO A 229 18.51 -2.85 1.01
N LYS A 230 19.37 -3.02 0.00
CA LYS A 230 19.98 -1.92 -0.75
C LYS A 230 18.94 -0.97 -1.32
N ASN A 231 17.84 -1.52 -1.84
CA ASN A 231 16.72 -0.73 -2.35
C ASN A 231 16.13 0.19 -1.26
N LEU A 232 15.93 -0.30 -0.04
CA LEU A 232 15.44 0.53 1.07
C LEU A 232 16.45 1.62 1.42
N ALA A 233 17.74 1.27 1.53
CA ALA A 233 18.78 2.24 1.86
C ALA A 233 18.94 3.34 0.80
N ASP A 234 18.96 2.98 -0.48
CA ASP A 234 19.11 3.91 -1.61
C ASP A 234 17.91 4.88 -1.71
N ASN A 235 16.71 4.41 -1.38
CA ASN A 235 15.47 5.20 -1.51
C ASN A 235 15.03 5.90 -0.22
N TRP A 236 15.60 5.55 0.93
CA TRP A 236 15.14 6.04 2.24
C TRP A 236 15.04 7.56 2.29
N LYS A 237 16.14 8.22 1.93
CA LYS A 237 16.24 9.67 2.00
C LYS A 237 15.22 10.37 1.12
N SER A 238 15.09 9.92 -0.15
CA SER A 238 14.10 10.47 -1.07
C SER A 238 12.68 10.30 -0.54
N LYS A 239 12.40 9.16 0.14
CA LYS A 239 11.10 8.88 0.75
C LYS A 239 10.81 9.74 1.99
N MET A 240 11.82 10.04 2.80
CA MET A 240 11.65 10.93 3.95
C MET A 240 11.46 12.39 3.51
N GLU A 241 12.23 12.84 2.52
CA GLU A 241 12.07 14.19 1.95
C GLU A 241 10.70 14.36 1.28
N GLU A 242 10.26 13.36 0.51
CA GLU A 242 8.88 13.23 0.02
C GLU A 242 7.88 13.42 1.16
N ALA A 243 8.04 12.66 2.24
CA ALA A 243 7.10 12.67 3.35
C ALA A 243 7.03 14.03 4.06
N HIS A 244 8.16 14.71 4.28
CA HIS A 244 8.17 16.06 4.83
C HIS A 244 7.54 17.10 3.90
N GLN A 245 7.65 16.96 2.58
CA GLN A 245 6.98 17.84 1.63
C GLN A 245 5.45 17.75 1.74
N LYS A 246 4.90 16.54 1.92
CA LYS A 246 3.45 16.34 2.23
C LYS A 246 3.02 17.14 3.43
N LEU A 247 3.84 17.07 4.48
CA LEU A 247 3.53 17.74 5.73
C LEU A 247 3.65 19.25 5.56
N ALA A 248 4.58 19.75 4.76
CA ALA A 248 4.66 21.16 4.43
C ALA A 248 3.42 21.65 3.67
N GLU A 249 2.82 20.82 2.80
CA GLU A 249 1.59 21.14 2.10
C GLU A 249 0.35 21.23 3.00
N LEU A 250 0.40 20.66 4.22
CA LEU A 250 -0.65 20.83 5.24
C LEU A 250 -0.53 22.24 5.87
N THR A 251 -0.83 23.25 5.06
CA THR A 251 -0.87 24.65 5.52
C THR A 251 -2.06 24.86 6.45
N PRO A 252 -1.99 25.84 7.39
CA PRO A 252 -3.12 26.14 8.28
C PRO A 252 -4.43 26.40 7.55
N GLU A 253 -4.36 27.06 6.39
CA GLU A 253 -5.51 27.35 5.52
C GLU A 253 -6.15 26.05 4.98
N LYS A 254 -5.35 25.14 4.42
CA LYS A 254 -5.82 23.85 3.92
C LYS A 254 -6.39 22.98 5.03
N VAL A 255 -5.72 22.92 6.18
CA VAL A 255 -6.18 22.16 7.36
C VAL A 255 -7.51 22.73 7.89
N THR A 256 -7.67 24.05 7.92
CA THR A 256 -8.93 24.69 8.35
C THR A 256 -10.07 24.39 7.38
N ALA A 257 -9.83 24.53 6.07
CA ALA A 257 -10.83 24.18 5.06
C ALA A 257 -11.22 22.69 5.14
N GLN A 258 -10.25 21.80 5.30
CA GLN A 258 -10.48 20.37 5.46
C GLN A 258 -11.22 20.05 6.76
N LYS A 259 -10.94 20.77 7.86
CA LYS A 259 -11.63 20.63 9.14
C LYS A 259 -13.13 20.85 8.99
N GLU A 260 -13.55 21.95 8.40
CA GLU A 260 -14.97 22.27 8.24
C GLU A 260 -15.71 21.19 7.45
N GLN A 261 -15.14 20.77 6.32
CA GLN A 261 -15.69 19.70 5.51
C GLN A 261 -15.74 18.36 6.26
N THR A 262 -14.66 18.03 6.98
CA THR A 262 -14.55 16.77 7.72
C THR A 262 -15.55 16.74 8.87
N LEU A 263 -15.63 17.79 9.68
CA LEU A 263 -16.59 17.87 10.79
C LEU A 263 -18.04 17.83 10.30
N ALA A 264 -18.36 18.48 9.18
CA ALA A 264 -19.69 18.37 8.57
C ALA A 264 -20.00 16.93 8.13
N GLY A 265 -19.02 16.23 7.53
CA GLY A 265 -19.13 14.82 7.18
C GLY A 265 -19.31 13.91 8.40
N LEU A 266 -18.49 14.11 9.44
CA LEU A 266 -18.56 13.37 10.69
C LEU A 266 -19.89 13.59 11.40
N LYS A 267 -20.45 14.80 11.37
CA LYS A 267 -21.78 15.08 11.93
C LYS A 267 -22.85 14.23 11.24
N LYS A 268 -22.90 14.25 9.90
CA LYS A 268 -23.86 13.43 9.12
C LYS A 268 -23.67 11.94 9.40
N MET A 269 -22.43 11.46 9.44
CA MET A 269 -22.15 10.07 9.77
C MET A 269 -22.60 9.72 11.18
N ASN A 270 -22.37 10.59 12.16
CA ASN A 270 -22.80 10.39 13.54
C ASN A 270 -24.32 10.41 13.72
N GLU A 271 -25.06 11.16 12.89
CA GLU A 271 -26.53 11.12 12.85
C GLU A 271 -27.02 9.76 12.33
N VAL A 272 -26.42 9.25 11.25
CA VAL A 272 -26.73 7.92 10.71
C VAL A 272 -26.38 6.81 11.72
N LEU A 273 -25.20 6.88 12.34
CA LEU A 273 -24.79 5.95 13.39
C LEU A 273 -25.79 5.99 14.56
N ALA A 274 -26.27 7.16 14.96
CA ALA A 274 -27.26 7.28 16.02
C ALA A 274 -28.58 6.58 15.67
N GLN A 275 -29.04 6.68 14.42
CA GLN A 275 -30.24 5.97 13.97
C GLN A 275 -30.05 4.44 14.03
N LEU A 276 -28.91 3.95 13.54
CA LEU A 276 -28.58 2.52 13.56
C LEU A 276 -28.40 1.96 14.98
N GLU A 277 -27.80 2.73 15.88
CA GLU A 277 -27.63 2.35 17.29
C GLU A 277 -28.98 2.25 18.01
N ASN A 278 -29.82 3.28 17.82
CA ASN A 278 -31.10 3.42 18.50
C ASN A 278 -32.22 2.54 17.91
N ALA A 279 -32.00 1.95 16.73
CA ALA A 279 -32.93 0.99 16.15
C ALA A 279 -33.18 -0.17 17.12
N LYS A 280 -34.44 -0.32 17.53
CA LYS A 280 -34.90 -1.35 18.47
C LYS A 280 -35.22 -2.64 17.75
N THR A 281 -35.66 -2.53 16.51
CA THR A 281 -36.03 -3.67 15.67
C THR A 281 -35.07 -3.86 14.49
N GLU A 282 -35.07 -5.07 13.94
CA GLU A 282 -34.32 -5.39 12.71
C GLU A 282 -34.84 -4.59 11.51
N GLU A 283 -36.14 -4.31 11.46
CA GLU A 283 -36.77 -3.52 10.40
C GLU A 283 -36.31 -2.06 10.43
N GLU A 284 -36.37 -1.41 11.60
CA GLU A 284 -35.86 -0.04 11.79
C GLU A 284 -34.38 0.06 11.40
N PHE A 285 -33.58 -0.93 11.79
CA PHE A 285 -32.16 -0.96 11.46
C PHE A 285 -31.93 -1.09 9.94
N ASN A 286 -32.67 -1.99 9.29
CA ASN A 286 -32.54 -2.24 7.86
C ASN A 286 -33.06 -1.08 7.00
N GLN A 287 -34.03 -0.30 7.47
CA GLN A 287 -34.49 0.92 6.79
C GLN A 287 -33.35 1.95 6.66
N THR A 288 -32.50 2.08 7.68
CA THR A 288 -31.32 2.95 7.62
C THR A 288 -30.13 2.30 6.92
N LEU A 289 -29.87 1.01 7.14
CA LEU A 289 -28.70 0.34 6.57
C LEU A 289 -28.82 0.07 5.06
N THR A 290 -29.99 -0.36 4.59
CA THR A 290 -30.17 -0.83 3.20
C THR A 290 -29.79 0.23 2.15
N PRO A 291 -30.22 1.50 2.26
CA PRO A 291 -29.80 2.55 1.34
C PRO A 291 -28.27 2.77 1.30
N ILE A 292 -27.58 2.49 2.40
CA ILE A 292 -26.11 2.63 2.51
C ILE A 292 -25.41 1.50 1.76
N VAL A 293 -25.87 0.25 1.89
CA VAL A 293 -25.22 -0.93 1.31
C VAL A 293 -25.70 -1.26 -0.12
N ALA A 294 -26.86 -0.74 -0.54
CA ALA A 294 -27.43 -1.02 -1.86
C ALA A 294 -26.51 -0.63 -3.04
N PRO A 295 -25.85 0.55 -3.04
CA PRO A 295 -24.88 0.88 -4.09
C PRO A 295 -23.74 -0.14 -4.15
N VAL A 296 -23.21 -0.55 -2.99
CA VAL A 296 -22.12 -1.54 -2.91
C VAL A 296 -22.57 -2.88 -3.50
N ALA A 297 -23.76 -3.35 -3.16
CA ALA A 297 -24.29 -4.60 -3.70
C ALA A 297 -24.51 -4.54 -5.22
N MET A 298 -24.93 -3.39 -5.76
CA MET A 298 -25.08 -3.19 -7.20
C MET A 298 -23.73 -3.24 -7.94
N PHE A 299 -22.68 -2.69 -7.34
CA PHE A 299 -21.33 -2.68 -7.94
C PHE A 299 -20.50 -3.94 -7.63
N ALA A 300 -20.88 -4.75 -6.66
CA ALA A 300 -20.10 -5.92 -6.23
C ALA A 300 -19.81 -6.92 -7.37
N PRO A 301 -20.76 -7.28 -8.26
CA PRO A 301 -20.47 -8.17 -9.39
C PRO A 301 -19.44 -7.57 -10.37
N MET A 302 -19.50 -6.25 -10.60
CA MET A 302 -18.55 -5.55 -11.47
C MET A 302 -17.14 -5.56 -10.87
N LEU A 303 -17.03 -5.27 -9.57
CA LEU A 303 -15.76 -5.33 -8.84
C LEU A 303 -15.19 -6.76 -8.83
N MET A 304 -16.03 -7.78 -8.64
CA MET A 304 -15.62 -9.18 -8.69
C MET A 304 -15.21 -9.63 -10.10
N MET A 305 -15.82 -9.11 -11.16
CA MET A 305 -15.39 -9.39 -12.53
C MET A 305 -14.04 -8.71 -12.84
N GLN A 306 -13.83 -7.48 -12.38
CA GLN A 306 -12.54 -6.78 -12.52
C GLN A 306 -11.42 -7.47 -11.72
N MET A 307 -11.73 -7.91 -10.50
CA MET A 307 -10.81 -8.72 -9.67
C MET A 307 -10.62 -10.14 -10.23
N GLY A 308 -11.65 -10.73 -10.81
CA GLY A 308 -11.60 -12.05 -11.44
C GLY A 308 -10.79 -12.05 -12.74
N GLN A 309 -10.89 -11.00 -13.55
CA GLN A 309 -10.07 -10.83 -14.75
C GLN A 309 -8.60 -10.54 -14.43
N SER A 310 -8.30 -9.80 -13.36
CA SER A 310 -6.92 -9.65 -12.88
C SER A 310 -6.34 -10.95 -12.30
N MET A 311 -7.20 -11.88 -11.85
CA MET A 311 -6.80 -13.20 -11.34
C MET A 311 -6.77 -14.31 -12.42
N MET A 312 -7.58 -14.23 -13.48
CA MET A 312 -7.68 -15.22 -14.58
C MET A 312 -6.89 -14.84 -15.83
N GLY A 313 -6.48 -13.59 -15.98
CA GLY A 313 -5.71 -13.08 -17.13
C GLY A 313 -4.20 -13.06 -16.95
N ALA A 314 -3.67 -13.52 -15.81
CA ALA A 314 -2.23 -13.60 -15.58
C ALA A 314 -1.67 -14.90 -16.18
N PRO A 315 -0.72 -14.85 -17.14
CA PRO A 315 0.07 -16.01 -17.49
C PRO A 315 0.78 -16.50 -16.22
N GLN A 316 0.64 -17.79 -15.90
CA GLN A 316 1.51 -18.48 -14.94
C GLN A 316 2.97 -18.19 -15.33
N GLY A 317 3.67 -17.37 -14.54
CA GLY A 317 5.03 -16.91 -14.82
C GLY A 317 5.21 -15.39 -14.70
N GLY A 318 4.14 -14.60 -14.66
CA GLY A 318 4.19 -13.17 -14.33
C GLY A 318 4.02 -12.96 -12.83
N PRO A 319 4.78 -12.06 -12.18
CA PRO A 319 4.78 -12.00 -10.74
C PRO A 319 3.50 -11.30 -10.28
N MET A 320 2.54 -12.04 -9.71
CA MET A 320 1.33 -11.53 -9.04
C MET A 320 1.69 -10.39 -8.07
N THR A 321 1.55 -9.14 -8.52
CA THR A 321 1.56 -7.95 -7.68
C THR A 321 0.19 -7.88 -7.00
N LEU A 322 0.07 -8.44 -5.80
CA LEU A 322 -0.87 -7.88 -4.83
C LEU A 322 -0.42 -6.43 -4.65
N GLY A 323 -1.22 -5.49 -5.17
CA GLY A 323 -0.93 -4.06 -5.11
C GLY A 323 -0.83 -3.57 -3.67
N GLY A 324 0.35 -3.67 -3.06
CA GLY A 324 0.91 -2.50 -2.37
C GLY A 324 1.02 -1.40 -3.41
N PRO A 325 0.78 -0.12 -3.07
CA PRO A 325 0.37 0.89 -4.02
C PRO A 325 1.25 0.77 -5.26
N GLN A 326 0.67 0.14 -6.31
CA GLN A 326 0.84 0.68 -7.64
C GLN A 326 0.66 2.15 -7.38
N SER A 327 1.71 2.91 -7.65
CA SER A 327 1.57 4.27 -8.09
C SER A 327 0.13 4.45 -8.59
N LEU A 328 -0.75 4.94 -7.72
CA LEU A 328 -1.73 5.91 -8.11
C LEU A 328 -0.85 7.11 -8.44
N GLY A 329 -0.06 6.96 -9.51
CA GLY A 329 0.28 8.04 -10.39
C GLY A 329 -1.06 8.64 -10.60
N GLU A 330 -1.15 9.86 -10.08
CA GLU A 330 -2.37 10.58 -9.88
C GLU A 330 -3.32 10.17 -11.00
N SER A 331 -4.47 9.59 -10.65
CA SER A 331 -5.62 9.89 -11.50
C SER A 331 -5.99 11.35 -11.24
N ASN A 332 -5.05 12.27 -11.48
CA ASN A 332 -5.37 13.37 -12.36
C ASN A 332 -5.88 12.62 -13.57
N ALA A 333 -7.21 12.58 -13.75
CA ALA A 333 -7.78 12.12 -14.99
C ALA A 333 -6.96 12.81 -16.07
N ALA A 334 -6.05 12.07 -16.71
CA ALA A 334 -5.13 12.65 -17.65
C ALA A 334 -6.06 13.28 -18.67
N ASP A 335 -5.99 14.60 -18.81
CA ASP A 335 -6.85 15.32 -19.73
C ASP A 335 -6.79 14.53 -21.03
N PRO A 336 -7.90 13.95 -21.52
CA PRO A 336 -7.86 13.06 -22.67
C PRO A 336 -7.28 13.77 -23.90
N GLU A 337 -7.28 15.11 -23.91
CA GLU A 337 -6.62 15.93 -24.93
C GLU A 337 -5.08 15.99 -24.81
N THR A 338 -4.49 15.45 -23.75
CA THR A 338 -3.04 15.45 -23.50
C THR A 338 -2.42 14.06 -23.45
N VAL A 339 -3.23 12.99 -23.54
CA VAL A 339 -2.72 11.61 -23.59
C VAL A 339 -2.35 11.24 -25.02
N VAL A 340 -1.17 10.65 -25.23
CA VAL A 340 -0.80 9.99 -26.49
C VAL A 340 -0.65 8.50 -26.27
N THR A 341 -1.13 7.71 -27.22
CA THR A 341 -1.02 6.25 -27.21
C THR A 341 0.04 5.79 -28.20
N ILE A 342 1.13 5.21 -27.72
CA ILE A 342 2.15 4.55 -28.54
C ILE A 342 1.77 3.08 -28.67
N VAL A 343 1.74 2.56 -29.90
CA VAL A 343 1.40 1.18 -30.22
C VAL A 343 2.62 0.51 -30.84
N ILE A 344 3.06 -0.57 -30.21
CA ILE A 344 4.17 -1.40 -30.67
C ILE A 344 3.61 -2.78 -30.99
N ASP A 345 3.68 -3.17 -32.27
CA ASP A 345 3.16 -4.45 -32.78
C ASP A 345 4.07 -5.64 -32.43
N LYS A 346 4.50 -5.69 -31.17
CA LYS A 346 5.26 -6.76 -30.55
C LYS A 346 4.93 -6.78 -29.05
N LYS A 347 4.76 -7.98 -28.50
CA LYS A 347 4.67 -8.22 -27.07
C LYS A 347 6.05 -8.03 -26.43
N LEU A 348 6.20 -6.97 -25.64
CA LEU A 348 7.42 -6.67 -24.90
C LEU A 348 7.35 -7.20 -23.47
N SER A 349 8.41 -7.87 -23.02
CA SER A 349 8.65 -8.16 -21.61
C SER A 349 8.95 -6.88 -20.82
N ASN A 350 8.86 -6.91 -19.49
CA ASN A 350 9.16 -5.73 -18.66
C ASN A 350 10.59 -5.23 -18.91
N ALA A 351 11.57 -6.13 -19.00
CA ALA A 351 12.96 -5.79 -19.29
C ALA A 351 13.15 -5.12 -20.67
N GLU A 352 12.29 -5.42 -21.65
CA GLU A 352 12.29 -4.76 -22.96
C GLU A 352 11.54 -3.41 -22.93
N GLN A 353 10.62 -3.21 -21.98
CA GLN A 353 9.87 -1.96 -21.82
C GLN A 353 10.65 -0.91 -21.02
N ASP A 354 11.44 -1.31 -20.03
CA ASP A 354 12.23 -0.43 -19.17
C ASP A 354 13.08 0.60 -19.94
N PRO A 355 13.90 0.21 -20.95
CA PRO A 355 14.68 1.20 -21.71
C PRO A 355 13.82 2.15 -22.56
N ILE A 356 12.64 1.70 -23.01
CA ILE A 356 11.68 2.52 -23.76
C ILE A 356 11.06 3.58 -22.83
N ILE A 357 10.68 3.17 -21.62
CA ILE A 357 10.12 4.05 -20.60
C ILE A 357 11.15 5.09 -20.17
N ASP A 358 12.40 4.67 -19.91
CA ASP A 358 13.50 5.58 -19.56
C ASP A 358 13.77 6.65 -20.62
N GLU A 359 13.61 6.30 -21.89
CA GLU A 359 13.73 7.27 -22.97
C GLU A 359 12.55 8.25 -22.99
N LEU A 360 11.33 7.75 -22.82
CA LEU A 360 10.11 8.56 -22.80
C LEU A 360 10.09 9.55 -21.61
N ILE A 361 10.61 9.17 -20.45
CA ILE A 361 10.75 10.06 -19.27
C ILE A 361 11.70 11.23 -19.60
N LYS A 362 12.76 11.00 -20.37
CA LYS A 362 13.71 12.06 -20.77
C LYS A 362 13.13 13.02 -21.81
N VAL A 363 12.08 12.60 -22.52
CA VAL A 363 11.47 13.36 -23.61
C VAL A 363 10.29 14.22 -23.12
N VAL A 364 9.63 13.81 -22.04
CA VAL A 364 8.44 14.48 -21.48
C VAL A 364 8.69 14.79 -20.00
N ASP A 365 8.85 16.07 -19.67
CA ASP A 365 8.99 16.50 -18.28
C ASP A 365 7.70 16.20 -17.48
N GLY A 366 7.84 15.52 -16.36
CA GLY A 366 6.70 15.08 -15.54
C GLY A 366 5.86 13.99 -16.21
N ALA A 367 6.45 13.18 -17.09
CA ALA A 367 5.75 12.10 -17.80
C ALA A 367 5.07 11.10 -16.84
N ASN A 368 3.77 10.93 -17.01
CA ASN A 368 3.04 9.75 -16.58
C ASN A 368 2.98 8.75 -17.75
N ILE A 369 3.65 7.62 -17.59
CA ILE A 369 3.79 6.57 -18.62
C ILE A 369 3.15 5.29 -18.11
N LEU A 370 2.17 4.79 -18.84
CA LEU A 370 1.40 3.59 -18.50
C LEU A 370 1.54 2.57 -19.63
N PRO A 371 2.47 1.60 -19.53
CA PRO A 371 2.53 0.48 -20.44
C PRO A 371 1.40 -0.52 -20.13
N ASN A 372 0.82 -1.08 -21.18
CA ASN A 372 -0.18 -2.13 -21.11
C ASN A 372 0.04 -3.09 -22.28
N VAL A 373 0.06 -4.39 -22.00
CA VAL A 373 0.21 -5.43 -23.03
C VAL A 373 -1.16 -6.01 -23.33
N VAL A 374 -1.63 -5.85 -24.57
CA VAL A 374 -2.93 -6.37 -25.03
C VAL A 374 -2.66 -7.38 -26.14
N GLY A 375 -2.74 -8.67 -25.81
CA GLY A 375 -2.42 -9.74 -26.75
C GLY A 375 -0.95 -9.74 -27.17
N GLU A 376 -0.71 -9.58 -28.48
CA GLU A 376 0.63 -9.53 -29.10
C GLU A 376 1.16 -8.09 -29.28
N THR A 377 0.45 -7.09 -28.75
CA THR A 377 0.77 -5.67 -28.91
C THR A 377 1.08 -5.04 -27.57
N THR A 378 2.14 -4.23 -27.49
CA THR A 378 2.42 -3.37 -26.35
C THR A 378 1.91 -1.96 -26.63
N VAL A 379 1.08 -1.45 -25.73
CA VAL A 379 0.47 -0.12 -25.79
C VAL A 379 1.02 0.73 -24.65
N ILE A 380 1.65 1.85 -24.95
CA ILE A 380 2.23 2.75 -23.95
C ILE A 380 1.48 4.07 -24.01
N ARG A 381 0.78 4.43 -22.92
CA ARG A 381 0.14 5.74 -22.81
C ARG A 381 1.11 6.72 -22.17
N VAL A 382 1.27 7.90 -22.77
CA VAL A 382 2.19 8.94 -22.31
C VAL A 382 1.41 10.24 -22.14
N SER A 383 1.59 10.90 -20.99
CA SER A 383 0.99 12.21 -20.70
C SER A 383 1.89 13.02 -19.77
N PRO A 384 1.84 14.36 -19.78
CA PRO A 384 1.11 15.20 -20.73
C PRO A 384 1.90 15.41 -22.03
N VAL A 385 1.26 15.18 -23.18
CA VAL A 385 1.83 15.45 -24.52
C VAL A 385 0.94 16.48 -25.22
N LYS A 386 1.43 17.70 -25.42
CA LYS A 386 0.64 18.76 -26.08
C LYS A 386 0.56 18.58 -27.60
N ASN A 387 1.69 18.26 -28.24
CA ASN A 387 1.79 18.10 -29.68
C ASN A 387 2.27 16.69 -30.05
N VAL A 388 1.37 15.90 -30.64
CA VAL A 388 1.61 14.49 -31.01
C VAL A 388 2.69 14.37 -32.09
N GLU A 389 2.71 15.29 -33.07
CA GLU A 389 3.65 15.25 -34.19
C GLU A 389 5.07 15.62 -33.77
N GLU A 390 5.21 16.62 -32.87
CA GLU A 390 6.50 16.99 -32.31
C GLU A 390 7.04 15.90 -31.40
N PHE A 391 6.16 15.31 -30.58
CA PHE A 391 6.51 14.19 -29.71
C PHE A 391 6.95 12.95 -30.51
N ALA A 392 6.26 12.62 -31.60
CA ALA A 392 6.62 11.51 -32.48
C ALA A 392 8.02 11.62 -33.08
N LYS A 393 8.53 12.84 -33.27
CA LYS A 393 9.91 13.11 -33.77
C LYS A 393 10.99 12.91 -32.69
N LYS A 394 10.61 12.91 -31.41
CA LYS A 394 11.51 12.75 -30.27
C LYS A 394 11.72 11.28 -29.87
N ILE A 395 10.90 10.36 -30.40
CA ILE A 395 11.02 8.91 -30.21
C ILE A 395 12.25 8.40 -30.98
N LYS A 396 13.16 7.70 -30.28
CA LYS A 396 14.42 7.14 -30.81
C LYS A 396 14.56 5.63 -30.60
N PHE A 397 13.79 5.03 -29.69
CA PHE A 397 13.78 3.57 -29.47
C PHE A 397 13.19 2.74 -30.62
N GLY A 398 12.67 3.39 -31.67
CA GLY A 398 12.14 2.72 -32.84
C GLY A 398 11.81 3.68 -33.97
N LYS A 399 11.37 3.12 -35.09
CA LYS A 399 10.89 3.87 -36.25
C LYS A 399 9.39 4.12 -36.12
N THR A 400 9.01 5.38 -36.07
CA THR A 400 7.60 5.78 -36.16
C THR A 400 7.03 5.42 -37.53
N THR A 401 6.07 4.51 -37.57
CA THR A 401 5.43 4.02 -38.81
C THR A 401 4.14 4.77 -39.13
N LYS A 402 3.43 5.26 -38.11
CA LYS A 402 2.21 6.05 -38.28
C LYS A 402 2.07 7.05 -37.13
N VAL A 403 1.63 8.26 -37.45
CA VAL A 403 1.21 9.27 -36.47
C VAL A 403 -0.20 9.69 -36.82
N ASP A 404 -1.13 9.57 -35.88
CA ASP A 404 -2.50 10.03 -36.02
C ASP A 404 -2.80 11.09 -34.93
N PRO A 405 -2.70 12.38 -35.28
CA PRO A 405 -2.98 13.47 -34.34
C PRO A 405 -4.44 13.51 -33.88
N LYS A 406 -5.40 12.98 -34.67
CA LYS A 406 -6.83 13.01 -34.33
C LYS A 406 -7.18 12.00 -33.24
N THR A 407 -6.64 10.78 -33.36
CA THR A 407 -6.79 9.74 -32.33
C THR A 407 -5.67 9.78 -31.29
N ARG A 408 -4.72 10.71 -31.44
CA ARG A 408 -3.55 10.91 -30.59
C ARG A 408 -2.77 9.61 -30.40
N SER A 409 -2.55 8.89 -31.51
CA SER A 409 -1.87 7.61 -31.53
C SER A 409 -0.61 7.62 -32.41
N ILE A 410 0.40 6.84 -32.01
CA ILE A 410 1.68 6.70 -32.72
C ILE A 410 2.00 5.21 -32.81
N ASN A 411 2.16 4.68 -34.02
CA ASN A 411 2.66 3.32 -34.20
C ASN A 411 4.18 3.37 -34.34
N VAL A 412 4.87 2.49 -33.60
CA VAL A 412 6.33 2.40 -33.59
C VAL A 412 6.76 0.97 -33.83
N GLU A 413 7.62 0.78 -34.83
CA GLU A 413 8.32 -0.47 -35.08
C GLU A 413 9.69 -0.38 -34.40
N LEU A 414 10.03 -1.33 -33.53
CA LEU A 414 11.30 -1.29 -32.79
C LEU A 414 12.49 -1.42 -33.74
N ALA A 415 13.56 -0.66 -33.46
CA ALA A 415 14.84 -0.89 -34.10
C ALA A 415 15.37 -2.26 -33.67
N LYS A 416 15.92 -3.03 -34.63
CA LYS A 416 16.51 -4.35 -34.36
C LYS A 416 17.74 -4.27 -33.47
#